data_AF-A0A433TME2-F1
#
_entry.id   AF-A0A433TME2-F1
#
_cell.length_a   1.000
_cell.length_b   1.000
_cell.length_c   1.000
_cell.angle_alpha   90.00
_cell.angle_beta   90.00
_cell.angle_gamma   90.00
#
_symmetry.space_group_name_H-M   'P 1'
#
loop_
_entity.id
_entity.type
_entity.pdbx_description
1 polymer ?
#
loop_
_entity_poly.entity_id
_entity_poly.type
_entity_poly.pdbx_seq_one_letter_code
_entity_poly.pdbx_strand_id
1 'polypeptide(L)'
;TLTTHDDTHIVKHNLTTHDDTHIVKHNLTIHDNMDIVNDFLPIQDTDIVTHTLTTRDTEIVAHTLTTQDTESVTHTLTIHNHTQIVRHYLTIHNDTHIVTQNLTTHDDMDIVKDFLTTQDTEIVTHDLTSVDDTEIVTHNLTIHDVT
;
A
#
# COMPACT_ATOMS: atom_id res chain seq x y z
N THR A 1 -5.71 12.69 7.04
CA THR A 1 -5.98 12.69 5.59
C THR A 1 -5.24 13.84 4.98
N LEU A 2 -4.37 13.56 4.01
CA LEU A 2 -3.73 14.58 3.17
C LEU A 2 -4.35 14.49 1.77
N THR A 3 -4.64 15.64 1.16
CA THR A 3 -5.17 15.70 -0.20
C THR A 3 -4.45 16.80 -0.98
N THR A 4 -3.83 16.42 -2.10
CA THR A 4 -3.19 17.37 -3.02
C THR A 4 -4.16 17.76 -4.14
N HIS A 5 -4.10 19.02 -4.58
CA HIS A 5 -5.02 19.65 -5.55
C HIS A 5 -4.25 20.56 -6.54
N ASP A 6 -3.00 20.23 -6.86
CA ASP A 6 -2.12 21.09 -7.68
C ASP A 6 -1.55 20.30 -8.86
N ASP A 7 -1.19 21.00 -9.94
CA ASP A 7 -0.40 20.56 -11.12
C ASP A 7 1.04 20.15 -10.75
N THR A 8 1.19 19.49 -9.60
CA THR A 8 2.43 18.96 -9.08
C THR A 8 2.74 17.72 -9.90
N HIS A 9 3.91 17.62 -10.51
CA HIS A 9 4.19 16.46 -11.35
C HIS A 9 4.58 15.23 -10.50
N ILE A 10 5.02 15.45 -9.25
CA ILE A 10 5.49 14.40 -8.35
C ILE A 10 5.00 14.65 -6.93
N VAL A 11 4.34 13.66 -6.32
CA VAL A 11 4.05 13.62 -4.88
C VAL A 11 4.97 12.59 -4.21
N LYS A 12 5.67 13.04 -3.18
CA LYS A 12 6.41 12.17 -2.26
C LYS A 12 5.88 12.38 -0.86
N HIS A 13 5.33 11.33 -0.28
CA HIS A 13 4.83 11.36 1.08
C HIS A 13 5.56 10.32 1.93
N ASN A 14 6.04 10.76 3.08
CA ASN A 14 6.70 9.90 4.06
C ASN A 14 6.08 10.19 5.42
N LEU A 15 5.53 9.17 6.07
CA LEU A 15 5.14 9.25 7.47
C LEU A 15 5.90 8.17 8.24
N THR A 16 6.61 8.60 9.28
CA THR A 16 7.35 7.72 10.17
C THR A 16 6.79 7.85 11.57
N THR A 17 6.46 6.73 12.20
CA THR A 17 6.03 6.67 13.61
C THR A 17 7.02 5.84 14.42
N HIS A 18 7.30 6.25 15.65
CA HIS A 18 8.19 5.58 16.60
C HIS A 18 7.48 5.54 17.96
N ASP A 19 7.50 4.37 18.60
CA ASP A 19 7.10 4.03 19.98
C ASP A 19 5.65 4.36 20.43
N ASP A 20 5.02 3.39 21.11
CA ASP A 20 3.83 3.50 21.97
C ASP A 20 2.56 4.11 21.35
N THR A 21 2.45 4.14 20.02
CA THR A 21 1.22 4.58 19.35
C THR A 21 0.25 3.41 19.23
N HIS A 22 -0.87 3.46 19.96
CA HIS A 22 -1.83 2.34 19.94
C HIS A 22 -2.50 2.18 18.55
N ILE A 23 -2.74 3.30 17.84
CA ILE A 23 -3.43 3.27 16.55
C ILE A 23 -2.81 4.30 15.59
N VAL A 24 -2.39 3.85 14.41
CA VAL A 24 -1.99 4.71 13.29
C VAL A 24 -3.02 4.60 12.16
N LYS A 25 -3.62 5.73 11.80
CA LYS A 25 -4.51 5.85 10.64
C LYS A 25 -3.97 6.86 9.66
N HIS A 26 -3.60 6.38 8.48
CA HIS A 26 -3.10 7.23 7.41
C HIS A 26 -3.95 7.08 6.16
N ASN A 27 -4.36 8.23 5.60
CA ASN A 27 -5.11 8.29 4.36
C ASN A 27 -4.49 9.37 3.48
N LEU A 28 -4.04 8.97 2.29
CA LEU A 28 -3.56 9.88 1.25
C LEU A 28 -4.49 9.73 0.04
N THR A 29 -4.98 10.87 -0.46
CA THR A 29 -5.84 10.90 -1.64
C THR A 29 -5.31 11.91 -2.64
N ILE A 30 -5.17 11.49 -3.89
CA ILE A 30 -4.60 12.29 -4.98
C ILE A 30 -5.60 12.24 -6.14
N HIS A 31 -6.08 13.42 -6.56
CA HIS A 31 -7.17 13.55 -7.55
C HIS A 31 -6.73 14.20 -8.87
N ASP A 32 -5.50 14.71 -8.96
CA ASP A 32 -5.02 15.45 -10.12
C ASP A 32 -4.22 14.55 -11.06
N ASN A 33 -4.00 15.04 -12.29
CA ASN A 33 -3.08 14.41 -13.22
C ASN A 33 -1.65 14.51 -12.67
N MET A 34 -1.08 13.38 -12.27
CA MET A 34 0.23 13.29 -11.65
C MET A 34 1.13 12.39 -12.49
N ASP A 35 2.40 12.74 -12.66
CA ASP A 35 3.33 11.82 -13.30
C ASP A 35 3.69 10.69 -12.32
N ILE A 36 4.06 11.04 -11.08
CA ILE A 36 4.59 10.07 -10.12
C ILE A 36 4.08 10.29 -8.69
N VAL A 37 3.57 9.22 -8.08
CA VAL A 37 3.26 9.14 -6.64
C VAL A 37 4.19 8.12 -5.99
N ASN A 38 4.92 8.56 -4.97
CA ASN A 38 5.65 7.67 -4.06
C ASN A 38 5.18 7.90 -2.64
N ASP A 39 4.64 6.86 -2.00
CA ASP A 39 4.25 6.92 -0.60
C ASP A 39 4.95 5.80 0.18
N PHE A 40 5.69 6.18 1.22
CA PHE A 40 6.53 5.29 2.01
C PHE A 40 6.27 5.48 3.50
N LEU A 41 5.80 4.42 4.15
CA LEU A 41 5.45 4.46 5.57
C LEU A 41 6.14 3.35 6.35
N PRO A 42 7.22 3.66 7.08
CA PRO A 42 7.75 2.79 8.13
C PRO A 42 7.03 3.06 9.46
N ILE A 43 6.43 2.02 10.04
CA ILE A 43 5.74 2.04 11.33
C ILE A 43 6.39 1.01 12.26
N GLN A 44 6.54 1.34 13.53
CA GLN A 44 7.10 0.49 14.58
C GLN A 44 6.19 0.55 15.81
N ASP A 45 6.16 -0.53 16.59
CA ASP A 45 5.59 -0.59 17.95
C ASP A 45 4.19 0.02 18.04
N THR A 46 3.22 -0.61 17.37
CA THR A 46 1.85 -0.08 17.23
C THR A 46 0.83 -1.20 17.28
N ASP A 47 -0.28 -1.08 18.01
CA ASP A 47 -1.27 -2.18 18.03
C ASP A 47 -1.95 -2.32 16.66
N ILE A 48 -2.44 -1.20 16.11
CA ILE A 48 -3.26 -1.21 14.87
C ILE A 48 -2.77 -0.19 13.86
N VAL A 49 -2.50 -0.67 12.64
CA VAL A 49 -2.20 0.16 11.47
C VAL A 49 -3.32 0.04 10.44
N THR A 50 -3.88 1.18 10.05
CA THR A 50 -4.73 1.27 8.86
C THR A 50 -4.15 2.31 7.91
N HIS A 51 -3.82 1.88 6.71
CA HIS A 51 -3.34 2.75 5.65
C HIS A 51 -4.18 2.61 4.39
N THR A 52 -4.60 3.74 3.85
CA THR A 52 -5.23 3.81 2.53
C THR A 52 -4.57 4.87 1.66
N LEU A 53 -4.17 4.45 0.45
CA LEU A 53 -3.80 5.34 -0.64
C LEU A 53 -4.85 5.22 -1.74
N THR A 54 -5.37 6.35 -2.19
CA THR A 54 -6.26 6.44 -3.35
C THR A 54 -5.68 7.43 -4.34
N THR A 55 -5.46 6.99 -5.58
CA THR A 55 -4.98 7.87 -6.65
C THR A 55 -5.88 7.80 -7.86
N ARG A 56 -5.89 8.88 -8.63
CA ARG A 56 -6.59 8.99 -9.89
C ARG A 56 -5.65 9.61 -10.93
N ASP A 57 -5.76 9.21 -12.20
CA ASP A 57 -5.09 9.84 -13.34
C ASP A 57 -3.56 10.03 -13.11
N THR A 58 -2.89 8.99 -12.60
CA THR A 58 -1.46 9.04 -12.26
C THR A 58 -0.66 8.12 -13.19
N GLU A 59 0.45 8.55 -13.78
CA GLU A 59 1.23 7.67 -14.67
C GLU A 59 1.91 6.52 -13.91
N ILE A 60 2.56 6.82 -12.78
CA ILE A 60 3.28 5.84 -11.95
C ILE A 60 2.88 5.98 -10.49
N VAL A 61 2.48 4.87 -9.87
CA VAL A 61 2.24 4.77 -8.42
C VAL A 61 3.17 3.72 -7.82
N ALA A 62 3.94 4.13 -6.83
CA ALA A 62 4.72 3.24 -6.00
C ALA A 62 4.36 3.47 -4.53
N HIS A 63 3.87 2.42 -3.89
CA HIS A 63 3.49 2.44 -2.50
C HIS A 63 4.23 1.35 -1.73
N THR A 64 4.78 1.73 -0.58
CA THR A 64 5.38 0.79 0.36
C THR A 64 4.95 1.11 1.78
N LEU A 65 4.35 0.13 2.45
CA LEU A 65 4.15 0.11 3.90
C LEU A 65 5.08 -0.95 4.50
N THR A 66 5.81 -0.59 5.54
CA THR A 66 6.62 -1.50 6.33
C THR A 66 6.25 -1.36 7.79
N THR A 67 5.87 -2.47 8.43
CA THR A 67 5.55 -2.48 9.86
C THR A 67 6.42 -3.48 10.60
N GLN A 68 6.67 -3.18 11.87
CA GLN A 68 7.30 -4.10 12.81
C GLN A 68 6.53 -4.07 14.13
N ASP A 69 6.46 -5.20 14.81
CA ASP A 69 5.91 -5.33 16.16
C ASP A 69 4.50 -4.71 16.24
N THR A 70 3.60 -5.22 15.41
CA THR A 70 2.25 -4.66 15.22
C THR A 70 1.18 -5.73 15.32
N GLU A 71 0.14 -5.59 16.14
CA GLU A 71 -0.85 -6.68 16.26
C GLU A 71 -1.67 -6.88 14.97
N SER A 72 -2.09 -5.79 14.32
CA SER A 72 -2.95 -5.84 13.14
C SER A 72 -2.60 -4.76 12.10
N VAL A 73 -2.52 -5.17 10.84
CA VAL A 73 -2.27 -4.27 9.70
C VAL A 73 -3.34 -4.42 8.63
N THR A 74 -3.93 -3.29 8.23
CA THR A 74 -4.76 -3.20 7.03
C THR A 74 -4.16 -2.18 6.08
N HIS A 75 -3.89 -2.63 4.87
CA HIS A 75 -3.27 -1.82 3.85
C HIS A 75 -4.06 -1.88 2.55
N THR A 76 -4.49 -0.72 2.06
CA THR A 76 -5.32 -0.64 0.85
C THR A 76 -4.73 0.37 -0.12
N LEU A 77 -4.59 -0.06 -1.37
CA LEU A 77 -4.30 0.81 -2.50
C LEU A 77 -5.46 0.73 -3.49
N THR A 78 -6.00 1.88 -3.86
CA THR A 78 -7.05 2.00 -4.87
C THR A 78 -6.61 2.97 -5.96
N ILE A 79 -6.60 2.49 -7.20
CA ILE A 79 -6.19 3.25 -8.38
C ILE A 79 -7.38 3.36 -9.32
N HIS A 80 -7.62 4.57 -9.83
CA HIS A 80 -8.64 4.84 -10.85
C HIS A 80 -8.04 5.54 -12.06
N ASN A 81 -8.55 5.21 -13.25
CA ASN A 81 -8.14 5.76 -14.54
C ASN A 81 -6.66 5.50 -14.92
N HIS A 82 -6.32 5.81 -16.17
CA HIS A 82 -5.00 5.70 -16.81
C HIS A 82 -3.79 5.80 -15.87
N THR A 83 -3.32 4.63 -15.43
CA THR A 83 -2.04 4.47 -14.73
C THR A 83 -1.24 3.40 -15.43
N GLN A 84 -0.06 3.75 -15.91
CA GLN A 84 0.78 2.79 -16.64
C GLN A 84 1.37 1.77 -15.67
N ILE A 85 1.88 2.22 -14.51
CA ILE A 85 2.62 1.35 -13.61
C ILE A 85 2.19 1.50 -12.17
N VAL A 86 1.74 0.39 -11.57
CA VAL A 86 1.42 0.28 -10.14
C VAL A 86 2.39 -0.67 -9.48
N ARG A 87 2.96 -0.23 -8.36
CA ARG A 87 3.73 -1.07 -7.45
C ARG A 87 3.21 -0.92 -6.02
N HIS A 88 2.78 -2.03 -5.43
CA HIS A 88 2.21 -2.07 -4.09
C HIS A 88 2.98 -3.09 -3.25
N TYR A 89 3.59 -2.60 -2.17
CA TYR A 89 4.40 -3.42 -1.28
C TYR A 89 3.91 -3.30 0.16
N LEU A 90 3.65 -4.43 0.79
CA LEU A 90 3.55 -4.55 2.24
C LEU A 90 4.63 -5.50 2.74
N THR A 91 5.41 -5.03 3.72
CA THR A 91 6.37 -5.86 4.43
C THR A 91 6.07 -5.80 5.92
N ILE A 92 5.92 -6.98 6.52
CA ILE A 92 5.61 -7.15 7.94
C ILE A 92 6.72 -7.96 8.60
N HIS A 93 7.24 -7.44 9.70
CA HIS A 93 8.26 -8.10 10.51
C HIS A 93 7.78 -8.30 11.95
N ASN A 94 7.92 -9.52 12.45
CA ASN A 94 7.70 -9.92 13.84
C ASN A 94 6.27 -9.69 14.39
N ASP A 95 5.84 -10.62 15.25
CA ASP A 95 4.75 -10.45 16.23
C ASP A 95 3.46 -9.81 15.70
N THR A 96 3.10 -10.09 14.44
CA THR A 96 1.88 -9.56 13.81
C THR A 96 0.84 -10.63 13.67
N HIS A 97 -0.34 -10.46 14.26
CA HIS A 97 -1.35 -11.52 14.24
C HIS A 97 -2.15 -11.51 12.94
N ILE A 98 -2.54 -10.32 12.48
CA ILE A 98 -3.47 -10.19 11.34
C ILE A 98 -2.92 -9.19 10.31
N VAL A 99 -2.83 -9.64 9.06
CA VAL A 99 -2.45 -8.81 7.92
C VAL A 99 -3.50 -8.89 6.83
N THR A 100 -3.92 -7.73 6.35
CA THR A 100 -4.78 -7.59 5.17
C THR A 100 -4.15 -6.59 4.21
N GLN A 101 -3.86 -7.05 2.98
CA GLN A 101 -3.44 -6.20 1.87
C GLN A 101 -4.44 -6.30 0.74
N ASN A 102 -4.94 -5.16 0.29
CA ASN A 102 -5.86 -5.05 -0.82
C ASN A 102 -5.31 -4.09 -1.87
N LEU A 103 -5.21 -4.55 -3.11
CA LEU A 103 -5.02 -3.70 -4.28
C LEU A 103 -6.27 -3.76 -5.14
N THR A 104 -6.83 -2.60 -5.46
CA THR A 104 -7.91 -2.46 -6.43
C THR A 104 -7.50 -1.49 -7.53
N THR A 105 -7.53 -1.95 -8.77
CA THR A 105 -7.29 -1.13 -9.97
C THR A 105 -8.54 -1.09 -10.84
N HIS A 106 -8.85 0.10 -11.34
CA HIS A 106 -9.91 0.36 -12.31
C HIS A 106 -9.31 1.02 -13.55
N ASP A 107 -9.87 0.68 -14.71
CA ASP A 107 -9.47 1.11 -16.06
C ASP A 107 -8.11 0.56 -16.55
N ASP A 108 -7.65 1.10 -17.68
CA ASP A 108 -6.49 0.61 -18.43
C ASP A 108 -5.16 0.76 -17.67
N MET A 109 -4.51 -0.37 -17.41
CA MET A 109 -3.19 -0.47 -16.74
C MET A 109 -2.18 -1.25 -17.59
N ASP A 110 -0.94 -0.80 -17.69
CA ASP A 110 0.09 -1.61 -18.38
C ASP A 110 0.67 -2.67 -17.43
N ILE A 111 1.12 -2.25 -16.25
CA ILE A 111 1.87 -3.10 -15.33
C ILE A 111 1.38 -2.91 -13.89
N VAL A 112 0.85 -3.98 -13.30
CA VAL A 112 0.52 -4.04 -11.88
C VAL A 112 1.44 -5.04 -11.19
N LYS A 113 2.13 -4.59 -10.14
CA LYS A 113 2.92 -5.45 -9.27
C LYS A 113 2.52 -5.29 -7.81
N ASP A 114 2.10 -6.38 -7.22
CA ASP A 114 1.58 -6.43 -5.87
C ASP A 114 2.34 -7.49 -5.07
N PHE A 115 2.85 -7.09 -3.91
CA PHE A 115 3.73 -7.91 -3.09
C PHE A 115 3.35 -7.80 -1.63
N LEU A 116 3.17 -8.96 -1.01
CA LEU A 116 3.08 -9.13 0.42
C LEU A 116 4.22 -10.02 0.91
N THR A 117 5.00 -9.51 1.86
CA THR A 117 5.97 -10.31 2.62
C THR A 117 5.65 -10.22 4.10
N THR A 118 5.47 -11.37 4.75
CA THR A 118 5.27 -11.44 6.19
C THR A 118 6.26 -12.39 6.85
N GLN A 119 6.54 -12.12 8.13
CA GLN A 119 7.28 -12.98 9.04
C GLN A 119 6.47 -13.08 10.33
N ASP A 120 6.34 -14.29 10.86
CA ASP A 120 5.66 -14.56 12.13
C ASP A 120 4.25 -13.97 12.17
N THR A 121 3.44 -14.34 11.17
CA THR A 121 2.04 -13.88 11.05
C THR A 121 1.05 -15.02 11.06
N GLU A 122 0.02 -14.91 11.92
CA GLU A 122 -0.99 -15.95 12.08
C GLU A 122 -2.00 -15.96 10.92
N ILE A 123 -2.52 -14.79 10.53
CA ILE A 123 -3.56 -14.65 9.52
C ILE A 123 -3.13 -13.65 8.46
N VAL A 124 -3.15 -14.10 7.20
CA VAL A 124 -2.83 -13.29 6.03
C VAL A 124 -3.98 -13.32 5.03
N THR A 125 -4.47 -12.13 4.66
CA THR A 125 -5.36 -11.90 3.53
C THR A 125 -4.65 -10.99 2.52
N HIS A 126 -4.59 -11.43 1.26
CA HIS A 126 -3.90 -10.71 0.19
C HIS A 126 -4.76 -10.77 -1.07
N ASP A 127 -5.41 -9.65 -1.38
CA ASP A 127 -6.35 -9.58 -2.48
C ASP A 127 -5.89 -8.57 -3.53
N LEU A 128 -5.94 -9.01 -4.80
CA LEU A 128 -5.79 -8.17 -5.97
C LEU A 128 -7.08 -8.23 -6.78
N THR A 129 -7.70 -7.08 -6.98
CA THR A 129 -8.85 -6.90 -7.88
C THR A 129 -8.45 -5.95 -9.00
N SER A 130 -8.50 -6.41 -10.25
CA SER A 130 -8.43 -5.54 -11.43
C SER A 130 -9.74 -5.64 -12.19
N VAL A 131 -10.34 -4.49 -12.49
CA VAL A 131 -11.72 -4.43 -13.04
C VAL A 131 -11.73 -4.23 -14.57
N ASP A 132 -10.59 -3.99 -15.21
CA ASP A 132 -10.51 -3.65 -16.64
C ASP A 132 -9.23 -4.21 -17.30
N ASP A 133 -8.84 -3.66 -18.46
CA ASP A 133 -7.72 -4.14 -19.28
C ASP A 133 -6.38 -3.91 -18.55
N THR A 134 -5.73 -4.99 -18.13
CA THR A 134 -4.36 -4.97 -17.60
C THR A 134 -3.44 -5.86 -18.44
N GLU A 135 -2.32 -5.32 -18.92
CA GLU A 135 -1.40 -6.11 -19.77
C GLU A 135 -0.58 -7.10 -18.93
N ILE A 136 0.04 -6.64 -17.85
CA ILE A 136 0.91 -7.46 -17.00
C ILE A 136 0.51 -7.34 -15.54
N VAL A 137 0.17 -8.47 -14.93
CA VAL A 137 -0.08 -8.59 -13.49
C VAL A 137 0.94 -9.52 -12.85
N THR A 138 1.59 -9.04 -11.79
CA THR A 138 2.40 -9.85 -10.89
C THR A 138 1.86 -9.70 -9.47
N HIS A 139 1.51 -10.81 -8.84
CA HIS A 139 1.02 -10.84 -7.47
C HIS A 139 1.79 -11.91 -6.69
N ASN A 140 2.48 -11.50 -5.62
CA ASN A 140 3.34 -12.39 -4.82
C ASN A 140 2.99 -12.31 -3.34
N LEU A 141 2.83 -13.49 -2.74
CA LEU A 141 2.73 -13.68 -1.31
C LEU A 141 3.93 -14.50 -0.83
N THR A 142 4.69 -13.96 0.12
CA THR A 142 5.80 -14.67 0.79
C THR A 142 5.56 -14.66 2.29
N ILE A 143 5.53 -15.84 2.91
CA ILE A 143 5.34 -16.01 4.35
C ILE A 143 6.54 -16.79 4.90
N HIS A 144 7.21 -16.23 5.90
CA HIS A 144 8.24 -16.94 6.67
C HIS A 144 7.69 -17.25 8.06
N ASP A 145 7.79 -18.52 8.46
CA ASP A 145 7.41 -18.99 9.79
C ASP A 145 8.70 -19.35 10.56
N VAL A 146 8.91 -18.75 11.73
CA VAL A 146 10.04 -19.07 12.60
C VAL A 146 9.57 -20.09 13.65
N THR A 147 9.67 -21.37 13.31
CA THR A 147 9.40 -22.51 14.22
C THR A 147 10.38 -22.58 15.39
#